data_AF-C9DRA9-F1
#
_entry.id   AF-C9DRA9-F1
#
_cell.length_a   1.000
_cell.length_b   1.000
_cell.length_c   1.000
_cell.angle_alpha   90.00
_cell.angle_beta   90.00
_cell.angle_gamma   90.00
#
_symmetry.space_group_name_H-M   'P 1'
#
loop_
_entity.id
_entity.type
_entity.pdbx_description
1 polymer ?
#
loop_
_entity_poly.entity_id
_entity_poly.type
_entity_poly.pdbx_seq_one_letter_code
_entity_poly.pdbx_strand_id
1 'polypeptide(L)'
;RYNGYPSFNLEGQAAPGYSSGEAMQAMEELMQGLPEGIAHEWSGQSFEERLSGAQAPALFALSVLIVFLALAALYESWSIPL
;
A
#
# COMPACT_ATOMS: atom_id res chain seq x y z
N ARG A 1 10.98 -21.59 8.73
CA ARG A 1 10.79 -22.00 7.31
C ARG A 1 9.56 -21.28 6.82
N TYR A 2 9.62 -20.67 5.65
CA TYR A 2 8.56 -19.88 5.08
C TYR A 2 8.48 -20.22 3.58
N ASN A 3 7.29 -20.51 3.07
CA ASN A 3 7.07 -21.03 1.71
C ASN A 3 8.02 -22.18 1.30
N GLY A 4 8.35 -23.07 2.25
CA GLY A 4 9.23 -24.23 2.02
C GLY A 4 10.74 -23.95 2.17
N TYR A 5 11.17 -22.69 2.16
CA TYR A 5 12.57 -22.29 2.31
C TYR A 5 12.98 -22.11 3.78
N PRO A 6 14.24 -22.38 4.16
CA PRO A 6 14.80 -21.93 5.44
C PRO A 6 14.72 -20.41 5.50
N SER A 7 14.14 -19.89 6.57
CA SER A 7 13.84 -18.46 6.71
C SER A 7 14.04 -18.04 8.16
N PHE A 8 14.43 -16.78 8.33
CA PHE A 8 14.46 -16.09 9.61
C PHE A 8 13.35 -15.04 9.62
N ASN A 9 12.65 -14.93 10.76
CA ASN A 9 11.67 -13.86 10.94
C ASN A 9 12.39 -12.62 11.47
N LEU A 10 12.08 -11.46 10.90
CA LEU A 10 12.62 -10.19 11.33
C LEU A 10 11.45 -9.27 11.65
N GLU A 11 11.40 -8.79 12.88
CA GLU A 11 10.34 -7.92 13.37
C GLU A 11 10.93 -6.55 13.71
N GLY A 12 10.19 -5.49 13.37
CA GLY A 12 10.60 -4.12 13.57
C GLY A 12 9.41 -3.19 13.43
N GLN A 13 9.56 -1.97 13.94
CA GLN A 13 8.55 -0.94 13.87
C GLN A 13 9.18 0.35 13.38
N ALA A 14 8.37 1.19 12.73
CA ALA A 14 8.79 2.52 12.31
C ALA A 14 9.24 3.34 13.53
N ALA A 15 10.28 4.16 13.35
CA ALA A 15 10.66 5.14 14.36
C ALA A 15 9.54 6.18 14.54
N PRO A 16 9.42 6.82 15.72
CA PRO A 16 8.43 7.87 15.94
C PRO A 16 8.51 8.97 14.87
N GLY A 17 7.36 9.32 14.29
CA GLY A 17 7.28 10.33 13.22
C GLY A 17 7.37 9.78 11.80
N TYR A 18 7.61 8.47 11.63
CA TYR A 18 7.58 7.78 10.34
C TYR A 18 6.37 6.86 10.23
N SER A 19 5.89 6.68 9.02
CA SER A 19 4.86 5.69 8.69
C SER A 19 5.44 4.28 8.59
N SER A 20 4.59 3.30 8.78
CA SER A 20 4.89 1.88 8.54
C SER A 20 5.29 1.61 7.09
N GLY A 21 4.65 2.28 6.12
CA GLY A 21 5.03 2.22 4.70
C GLY A 21 6.45 2.72 4.42
N GLU A 22 6.87 3.83 5.04
CA GLU A 22 8.25 4.34 4.91
C GLU A 22 9.26 3.35 5.52
N ALA A 23 8.95 2.75 6.66
CA ALA A 23 9.80 1.73 7.26
C ALA A 23 9.90 0.47 6.39
N MET A 24 8.80 0.04 5.78
CA MET A 24 8.80 -1.07 4.83
C MET A 24 9.65 -0.77 3.60
N GLN A 25 9.54 0.43 3.05
CA GLN A 25 10.35 0.85 1.89
C GLN A 25 11.85 0.88 2.24
N ALA A 26 12.21 1.44 3.40
CA ALA A 26 13.60 1.46 3.84
C ALA A 26 14.17 0.03 4.04
N MET A 27 13.36 -0.91 4.53
CA MET A 27 13.74 -2.32 4.63
C MET A 27 13.98 -2.96 3.26
N GLU A 28 13.14 -2.67 2.26
CA GLU A 28 13.35 -3.14 0.88
C GLU A 28 14.65 -2.61 0.29
N GLU A 29 14.97 -1.32 0.53
CA GLU A 29 16.23 -0.70 0.08
C GLU A 29 17.45 -1.37 0.73
N LEU A 30 17.38 -1.67 2.03
CA LEU A 30 18.45 -2.40 2.74
C LEU A 30 18.62 -3.83 2.19
N MET A 31 17.52 -4.50 1.85
CA MET A 31 17.52 -5.85 1.33
C MET A 31 18.13 -5.94 -0.08
N GLN A 32 18.08 -4.87 -0.88
CA GLN A 32 18.76 -4.80 -2.19
C GLN A 32 20.30 -4.87 -2.07
N GLY A 33 20.87 -4.52 -0.91
CA GLY A 33 22.30 -4.61 -0.66
C GLY A 33 22.80 -6.01 -0.27
N LEU A 34 21.91 -6.99 -0.14
CA LEU A 34 22.27 -8.35 0.27
C LEU A 34 22.90 -9.16 -0.88
N PRO A 35 23.77 -10.14 -0.58
CA PRO A 35 24.30 -11.06 -1.57
C PRO A 35 23.20 -11.77 -2.36
N GLU A 36 23.47 -12.08 -3.63
CA GLU A 36 22.55 -12.85 -4.47
C GLU A 36 22.19 -14.20 -3.81
N GLY A 37 20.92 -14.58 -3.92
CA GLY A 37 20.37 -15.80 -3.31
C GLY A 37 19.64 -15.60 -1.99
N ILE A 38 19.65 -14.38 -1.42
CA ILE A 38 18.80 -14.02 -0.29
C ILE A 38 17.54 -13.32 -0.82
N ALA A 39 16.38 -13.94 -0.59
CA ALA A 39 15.08 -13.35 -0.88
C ALA A 39 14.43 -12.82 0.40
N HIS A 40 13.52 -11.87 0.25
CA HIS A 40 12.69 -11.35 1.33
C HIS A 40 11.22 -11.46 0.95
N GLU A 41 10.37 -11.69 1.95
CA GLU A 41 8.92 -11.69 1.76
C GLU A 41 8.25 -11.08 2.99
N TRP A 42 7.26 -10.21 2.74
CA TRP A 42 6.42 -9.66 3.78
C TRP A 42 5.40 -10.70 4.23
N SER A 43 5.12 -10.78 5.53
CA SER A 43 4.14 -11.69 6.10
C SER A 43 3.25 -11.00 7.12
N GLY A 44 2.08 -11.59 7.40
CA GLY A 44 1.14 -11.07 8.40
C GLY A 44 0.68 -9.64 8.10
N GLN A 45 0.77 -8.77 9.11
CA GLN A 45 0.26 -7.39 9.03
C GLN A 45 0.92 -6.57 7.91
N SER A 46 2.25 -6.66 7.73
CA SER A 46 2.94 -5.92 6.66
C SER A 46 2.51 -6.37 5.26
N PHE A 47 2.16 -7.66 5.10
CA PHE A 47 1.61 -8.16 3.85
C PHE A 47 0.22 -7.58 3.57
N GLU A 48 -0.66 -7.58 4.57
CA GLU A 48 -2.00 -6.98 4.47
C GLU A 48 -1.95 -5.47 4.24
N GLU A 49 -1.01 -4.77 4.86
CA GLU A 49 -0.79 -3.34 4.69
C GLU A 49 -0.39 -3.01 3.24
N ARG A 50 0.54 -3.80 2.67
CA ARG A 50 0.91 -3.65 1.25
C ARG A 50 -0.28 -3.88 0.32
N LEU A 51 -1.10 -4.88 0.61
CA LEU A 51 -2.26 -5.22 -0.22
C LEU A 51 -3.37 -4.15 -0.11
N SER A 52 -3.63 -3.67 1.10
CA SER A 52 -4.72 -2.73 1.40
C SER A 52 -4.36 -1.29 1.00
N GLY A 53 -3.10 -0.90 1.17
CA GLY A 53 -2.60 0.44 0.83
C GLY A 53 -2.79 0.79 -0.66
N ALA A 54 -2.75 -0.21 -1.54
CA ALA A 54 -2.92 -0.01 -2.99
C ALA A 54 -4.39 0.24 -3.41
N GLN A 55 -5.39 -0.10 -2.59
CA GLN A 55 -6.80 -0.05 -2.99
C GLN A 55 -7.49 1.28 -2.66
N ALA A 56 -7.06 1.96 -1.60
CA ALA A 56 -7.71 3.18 -1.13
C ALA A 56 -7.79 4.30 -2.20
N PRO A 57 -6.72 4.63 -2.95
CA PRO A 57 -6.78 5.69 -3.96
C PRO A 57 -7.80 5.39 -5.08
N ALA A 58 -7.85 4.12 -5.53
CA ALA A 58 -8.79 3.70 -6.57
C ALA A 58 -10.25 3.79 -6.10
N LEU A 59 -10.52 3.41 -4.84
CA LEU A 59 -11.84 3.52 -4.23
C LEU A 59 -12.29 4.99 -4.12
N PHE A 60 -11.41 5.89 -3.68
CA PHE A 60 -11.73 7.31 -3.61
C PHE A 60 -11.95 7.92 -5.00
N ALA A 61 -11.12 7.58 -5.98
CA ALA A 61 -11.29 8.04 -7.35
C ALA A 61 -12.65 7.62 -7.93
N LEU A 62 -13.05 6.35 -7.74
CA LEU A 62 -14.35 5.84 -8.18
C LEU A 62 -15.49 6.55 -7.43
N SER A 63 -15.35 6.74 -6.12
CA SER A 63 -16.36 7.40 -5.30
C SER A 63 -16.60 8.84 -5.74
N VAL A 64 -15.52 9.62 -5.96
CA VAL A 64 -15.60 11.00 -6.47
C VAL A 64 -16.23 11.04 -7.86
N LEU A 65 -15.86 10.10 -8.73
CA LEU A 65 -16.45 9.99 -10.07
C LEU A 65 -17.96 9.74 -10.00
N ILE A 66 -18.41 8.81 -9.16
CA ILE A 66 -19.84 8.51 -9.00
C ILE A 66 -20.60 9.71 -8.42
N VAL A 67 -20.05 10.39 -7.41
CA VAL A 67 -20.65 11.60 -6.82
C VAL A 67 -20.75 12.71 -7.87
N PHE A 68 -19.69 12.93 -8.64
CA PHE A 68 -19.68 13.89 -9.74
C PHE A 68 -20.77 13.59 -10.77
N LEU A 69 -20.90 12.33 -11.21
CA LEU A 69 -21.93 11.93 -12.17
C LEU A 69 -23.35 12.09 -11.61
N ALA A 70 -23.56 11.77 -10.34
CA ALA A 70 -24.86 11.95 -9.68
C ALA A 70 -25.26 13.44 -9.62
N LEU A 71 -24.32 14.32 -9.30
CA LEU A 71 -24.54 15.77 -9.27
C LEU A 71 -24.73 16.34 -10.69
N ALA A 72 -23.96 15.87 -11.67
CA ALA A 72 -24.09 16.31 -13.06
C ALA A 72 -25.47 15.96 -13.64
N ALA A 73 -25.98 14.77 -13.30
CA ALA A 73 -27.33 14.35 -13.68
C ALA A 73 -28.41 15.16 -12.95
N LEU A 74 -28.23 15.46 -11.65
CA LEU A 74 -29.21 16.24 -10.87
C LEU A 74 -29.33 17.70 -11.36
N TYR A 75 -28.21 18.32 -11.70
CA TYR A 75 -28.16 19.71 -12.15
C TYR A 75 -28.24 19.87 -13.68
N GLU A 76 -28.36 18.77 -14.42
CA GLU A 76 -28.32 18.72 -15.89
C GLU A 76 -27.11 19.48 -16.49
N SER A 77 -26.01 19.58 -15.74
CA SER A 77 -24.87 20.42 -16.07
C SER A 77 -23.57 19.81 -15.57
N TRP A 78 -22.58 19.77 -16.45
CA TRP A 78 -21.25 19.22 -16.18
C TRP A 78 -20.31 20.18 -15.45
N SER A 79 -20.69 21.47 -15.33
CA SER A 79 -19.85 22.53 -14.78
C SER A 79 -20.18 22.93 -13.34
N ILE A 80 -21.36 22.55 -12.85
CA ILE A 80 -21.80 22.82 -11.47
C ILE A 80 -21.13 21.87 -10.44
N PRO A 81 -20.87 20.59 -10.76
CA PRO A 81 -20.26 19.65 -9.80
C PRO A 81 -18.72 19.69 -9.67
N LEU A 82 -18.04 20.57 -10.40
CA LEU A 82 -16.58 20.64 -10.50
C LEU A 82 -16.03 21.83 -9.68
#